data_AF-A0A4W3I5F0-F1
#
_entry.id   AF-A0A4W3I5F0-F1
#
_cell.length_a   1.000
_cell.length_b   1.000
_cell.length_c   1.000
_cell.angle_alpha   90.00
_cell.angle_beta   90.00
_cell.angle_gamma   90.00
#
_symmetry.space_group_name_H-M   'P 1'
#
loop_
_entity.id
_entity.type
_entity.pdbx_description
1 polymer ?
#
loop_
_entity_poly.entity_id
_entity_poly.type
_entity_poly.pdbx_seq_one_letter_code
_entity_poly.pdbx_strand_id
1 'polypeptide(L)'
;MPLPDTLTENICPSFRVAMCSPGGSLHLLLIATFTSLITTYSADILSAILAAILASGAYSLAVWATTRRFHWQFMQELLSGDLEIRPGRSVWVGCIGGKVVGSVAIEADNRTHSPSPRVCWFCSFYVNVSWRRLGVGQLLAQTALRHARNSGYIDVYLDTFHTRRDAPNLVQILPSTTSLLCLHERIKNSSWTTP
;
A
#
# COMPACT_ATOMS: atom_id res chain seq x y z
N MET A 1 6.25 -63.11 -62.70
CA MET A 1 6.04 -62.59 -61.33
C MET A 1 5.29 -61.27 -61.43
N PRO A 2 3.96 -61.25 -61.21
CA PRO A 2 3.21 -60.00 -61.16
C PRO A 2 3.28 -59.36 -59.75
N LEU A 3 3.40 -58.04 -59.72
CA LEU A 3 3.43 -57.18 -58.52
C LEU A 3 2.06 -57.24 -57.79
N PRO A 4 2.02 -57.19 -56.44
CA PRO A 4 0.76 -57.08 -55.71
C PRO A 4 0.18 -55.66 -55.84
N ASP A 5 -0.74 -55.49 -56.79
CA ASP A 5 -1.59 -54.31 -56.98
C ASP A 5 -2.71 -54.23 -55.94
N THR A 6 -2.40 -53.96 -54.67
CA THR A 6 -3.46 -53.56 -53.71
C THR A 6 -2.88 -52.70 -52.59
N LEU A 7 -2.55 -51.46 -52.92
CA LEU A 7 -2.54 -50.36 -51.97
C LEU A 7 -3.72 -49.44 -52.33
N THR A 8 -4.93 -49.96 -52.13
CA THR A 8 -6.14 -49.15 -52.23
C THR A 8 -6.15 -48.21 -51.02
N GLU A 9 -5.75 -46.96 -51.25
CA GLU A 9 -5.87 -45.85 -50.32
C GLU A 9 -7.33 -45.75 -49.85
N ASN A 10 -7.57 -46.20 -48.60
CA ASN A 10 -8.90 -46.27 -48.03
C ASN A 10 -9.27 -44.89 -47.46
N ILE A 11 -9.54 -43.95 -48.36
CA ILE A 11 -10.01 -42.61 -47.99
C ILE A 11 -11.51 -42.70 -47.69
N CYS A 12 -11.90 -42.19 -46.53
CA CYS A 12 -13.28 -42.25 -46.06
C CYS A 12 -14.25 -41.61 -47.07
N PRO A 13 -15.35 -42.28 -47.46
CA PRO A 13 -16.28 -41.79 -48.50
C PRO A 13 -16.83 -40.38 -48.22
N SER A 14 -17.05 -40.04 -46.95
CA SER A 14 -17.53 -38.73 -46.52
C SER A 14 -16.51 -37.61 -46.78
N PHE A 15 -15.21 -37.90 -46.69
CA PHE A 15 -14.16 -36.95 -47.04
C PHE A 15 -14.14 -36.66 -48.53
N ARG A 16 -14.37 -37.69 -49.36
CA ARG A 16 -14.44 -37.55 -50.82
C ARG A 16 -15.62 -36.68 -51.26
N VAL A 17 -16.79 -36.88 -50.64
CA VAL A 17 -18.00 -36.08 -50.90
C VAL A 17 -17.81 -34.62 -50.46
N ALA A 18 -17.14 -34.39 -49.33
CA ALA A 18 -16.82 -33.03 -48.87
C ALA A 18 -15.85 -32.29 -49.82
N MET A 19 -14.88 -33.00 -50.41
CA MET A 19 -13.90 -32.43 -51.36
C MET A 19 -14.48 -32.14 -52.74
N CYS A 20 -15.53 -32.85 -53.17
CA CYS A 20 -16.16 -32.65 -54.47
C CYS A 20 -17.31 -31.62 -54.47
N SER A 21 -17.71 -31.11 -53.29
CA SER A 21 -18.69 -30.04 -53.18
C SER A 21 -18.05 -28.68 -53.54
N PRO A 22 -18.63 -27.88 -54.45
CA PRO A 22 -18.08 -26.58 -54.85
C PRO A 22 -17.95 -25.56 -53.70
N GLY A 23 -18.51 -25.83 -52.51
CA GLY A 23 -18.30 -25.03 -51.29
C GLY A 23 -17.48 -25.72 -50.19
N GLY A 24 -17.21 -27.03 -50.29
CA GLY A 24 -16.60 -27.80 -49.20
C GLY A 24 -15.12 -27.52 -49.00
N SER A 25 -14.37 -27.35 -50.08
CA SER A 25 -12.95 -26.98 -50.04
C SER A 25 -12.74 -25.58 -49.41
N LEU A 26 -13.64 -24.64 -49.70
CA LEU A 26 -13.60 -23.29 -49.13
C LEU A 26 -13.88 -23.32 -47.63
N HIS A 27 -14.83 -24.14 -47.16
CA HIS A 27 -15.10 -24.30 -45.73
C HIS A 27 -13.92 -24.93 -44.98
N LEU A 28 -13.25 -25.92 -45.56
CA LEU A 28 -12.06 -26.53 -44.95
C LEU A 28 -10.87 -25.56 -44.91
N LEU A 29 -10.67 -24.75 -45.96
CA LEU A 29 -9.65 -23.70 -45.97
C LEU A 29 -9.95 -22.63 -44.90
N LEU A 30 -11.22 -22.26 -44.74
CA LEU A 30 -11.65 -21.24 -43.78
C LEU A 30 -11.51 -21.75 -42.33
N ILE A 31 -11.85 -23.02 -42.07
CA ILE A 31 -11.60 -23.67 -40.79
C ILE A 31 -10.09 -23.74 -40.51
N ALA A 32 -9.28 -24.20 -41.47
CA ALA A 32 -7.83 -24.33 -41.31
C ALA A 32 -7.16 -22.97 -41.04
N THR A 33 -7.52 -21.94 -41.81
CA THR A 33 -7.00 -20.57 -41.62
C THR A 33 -7.47 -19.96 -40.29
N PHE A 34 -8.73 -20.19 -39.88
CA PHE A 34 -9.24 -19.73 -38.59
C PHE A 34 -8.56 -20.45 -37.41
N THR A 35 -8.36 -21.77 -37.48
CA THR A 35 -7.61 -22.51 -36.47
C THR A 35 -6.15 -22.08 -36.41
N SER A 36 -5.51 -21.86 -37.57
CA SER A 36 -4.14 -21.35 -37.63
C SER A 36 -4.05 -19.94 -37.04
N LEU A 37 -5.02 -19.07 -37.31
CA LEU A 37 -5.07 -17.72 -36.74
C LEU A 37 -5.21 -17.80 -35.21
N ILE A 38 -6.11 -18.64 -34.69
CA ILE A 38 -6.27 -18.84 -33.24
C ILE A 38 -5.01 -19.40 -32.59
N THR A 39 -4.36 -20.40 -33.18
CA THR A 39 -3.15 -20.99 -32.60
C THR A 39 -1.98 -20.01 -32.61
N THR A 40 -1.84 -19.22 -33.68
CA THR A 40 -0.75 -18.23 -33.77
C THR A 40 -1.02 -17.00 -32.88
N TYR A 41 -2.27 -16.58 -32.74
CA TYR A 41 -2.67 -15.42 -31.93
C TYR A 41 -2.75 -15.73 -30.43
N SER A 42 -3.00 -16.98 -30.05
CA SER A 42 -3.13 -17.40 -28.65
C SER A 42 -1.80 -17.43 -27.88
N ALA A 43 -0.67 -17.74 -28.52
CA ALA A 43 0.62 -17.84 -27.85
C ALA A 43 1.18 -16.46 -27.46
N ASP A 44 1.08 -15.48 -28.36
CA ASP A 44 1.59 -14.12 -28.13
C ASP A 44 0.73 -13.33 -27.14
N ILE A 45 -0.60 -13.48 -27.19
CA ILE A 45 -1.49 -12.81 -26.22
C ILE A 45 -1.37 -13.45 -24.83
N LEU A 46 -1.32 -14.78 -24.74
CA LEU A 46 -1.21 -15.46 -23.45
C LEU A 46 0.13 -15.16 -22.78
N SER A 47 1.22 -15.11 -23.56
CA SER A 47 2.53 -14.70 -23.03
C SER A 47 2.55 -13.23 -22.58
N ALA A 48 1.90 -12.32 -23.32
CA ALA A 48 1.77 -10.91 -22.93
C ALA A 48 0.95 -10.73 -21.64
N ILE A 49 -0.17 -11.45 -21.49
CA ILE A 49 -1.00 -11.40 -20.27
C ILE A 49 -0.22 -11.96 -19.07
N LEU A 50 0.47 -13.09 -19.24
CA LEU A 50 1.29 -13.68 -18.19
C LEU A 50 2.40 -12.71 -17.75
N ALA A 51 3.09 -12.06 -18.70
CA ALA A 51 4.11 -11.07 -18.42
C ALA A 51 3.54 -9.87 -17.63
N ALA A 52 2.36 -9.38 -17.98
CA ALA A 52 1.71 -8.28 -17.26
C ALA A 52 1.34 -8.65 -15.82
N ILE A 53 0.82 -9.87 -15.59
CA ILE A 53 0.50 -10.36 -14.23
C ILE A 53 1.77 -10.51 -13.40
N LEU A 54 2.83 -11.10 -13.97
CA LEU A 54 4.11 -11.26 -13.29
C LEU A 54 4.74 -9.90 -12.95
N ALA A 55 4.69 -8.93 -13.87
CA ALA A 55 5.17 -7.57 -13.62
C ALA A 55 4.38 -6.86 -12.50
N SER A 56 3.05 -6.98 -12.51
CA SER A 56 2.18 -6.41 -11.47
C SER A 56 2.42 -7.07 -10.10
N GLY A 57 2.58 -8.39 -10.07
CA GLY A 57 2.91 -9.15 -8.87
C GLY A 57 4.29 -8.78 -8.31
N ALA A 58 5.30 -8.68 -9.18
CA ALA A 58 6.65 -8.27 -8.79
C ALA A 58 6.68 -6.84 -8.24
N TYR A 59 5.95 -5.91 -8.87
CA TYR A 59 5.80 -4.54 -8.39
C TYR A 59 5.15 -4.49 -7.00
N SER A 60 4.03 -5.19 -6.82
CA SER A 60 3.32 -5.24 -5.53
C SER A 60 4.18 -5.85 -4.43
N LEU A 61 4.92 -6.91 -4.74
CA LEU A 61 5.85 -7.55 -3.81
C LEU A 61 7.01 -6.62 -3.46
N ALA A 62 7.56 -5.87 -4.42
CA ALA A 62 8.62 -4.91 -4.17
C ALA A 62 8.16 -3.76 -3.27
N VAL A 63 6.96 -3.21 -3.52
CA VAL A 63 6.34 -2.17 -2.66
C VAL A 63 6.10 -2.70 -1.25
N TRP A 64 5.60 -3.93 -1.12
CA TRP A 64 5.40 -4.56 0.18
C TRP A 64 6.72 -4.84 0.91
N ALA A 65 7.72 -5.36 0.22
CA ALA A 65 9.03 -5.66 0.80
C ALA A 65 9.75 -4.39 1.27
N THR A 66 9.69 -3.31 0.49
CA THR A 66 10.29 -2.02 0.83
C THR A 66 9.58 -1.35 2.00
N THR A 67 8.24 -1.31 2.03
CA THR A 67 7.49 -0.79 3.19
C THR A 67 7.71 -1.61 4.44
N ARG A 68 7.76 -2.94 4.33
CA ARG A 68 8.07 -3.82 5.48
C ARG A 68 9.49 -3.62 5.99
N ARG A 69 10.46 -3.45 5.09
CA ARG A 69 11.87 -3.19 5.45
C ARG A 69 12.02 -1.84 6.15
N PHE A 70 11.36 -0.80 5.64
CA PHE A 70 11.35 0.52 6.28
C PHE A 70 10.72 0.48 7.66
N HIS A 71 9.58 -0.21 7.80
CA HIS A 71 8.95 -0.42 9.10
C HIS A 71 9.85 -1.19 10.07
N TRP A 72 10.55 -2.24 9.58
CA TRP A 72 11.47 -3.02 10.39
C TRP A 72 12.69 -2.22 10.83
N GLN A 73 13.32 -1.46 9.93
CA GLN A 73 14.45 -0.59 10.26
C GLN A 73 14.04 0.48 11.28
N PHE A 74 12.89 1.12 11.07
CA PHE A 74 12.36 2.10 12.02
C PHE A 74 12.08 1.48 13.40
N MET A 75 11.53 0.26 13.44
CA MET A 75 11.30 -0.47 14.68
C MET A 75 12.61 -0.93 15.32
N GLN A 76 13.62 -1.32 14.53
CA GLN A 76 14.94 -1.69 15.04
C GLN A 76 15.67 -0.49 15.62
N GLU A 77 15.67 0.67 14.96
CA GLU A 77 16.21 1.92 15.51
C GLU A 77 15.50 2.33 16.80
N LEU A 78 14.18 2.11 16.88
CA LEU A 78 13.41 2.31 18.10
C LEU A 78 13.79 1.35 19.23
N LEU A 79 14.05 0.09 18.90
CA LEU A 79 14.30 -0.98 19.87
C LEU A 79 15.77 -1.09 20.27
N SER A 80 16.70 -0.70 19.41
CA SER A 80 18.14 -0.81 19.67
C SER A 80 18.63 0.19 20.72
N GLY A 81 17.81 1.17 21.11
CA GLY A 81 18.21 2.22 22.06
C GLY A 81 19.30 3.15 21.51
N ASP A 82 19.75 2.91 20.28
CA ASP A 82 20.76 3.66 19.52
C ASP A 82 20.16 4.85 18.77
N LEU A 83 18.87 5.11 18.99
CA LEU A 83 18.39 6.49 18.97
C LEU A 83 19.17 7.20 20.06
N GLU A 84 20.35 7.74 19.70
CA GLU A 84 20.94 8.88 20.39
C GLU A 84 19.78 9.71 20.89
N ILE A 85 19.65 9.81 22.22
CA ILE A 85 18.56 10.50 22.89
C ILE A 85 18.61 11.92 22.35
N ARG A 86 17.92 12.15 21.23
CA ARG A 86 17.88 13.46 20.61
C ARG A 86 17.12 14.28 21.63
N PRO A 87 17.76 15.28 22.25
CA PRO A 87 17.09 16.06 23.26
C PRO A 87 15.82 16.64 22.64
N GLY A 88 14.68 16.36 23.29
CA GLY A 88 13.36 16.77 22.80
C GLY A 88 12.60 15.75 21.94
N ARG A 89 13.09 14.52 21.74
CA ARG A 89 12.31 13.43 21.13
C ARG A 89 11.95 12.36 22.14
N SER A 90 10.66 12.05 22.22
CA SER A 90 10.11 11.01 23.11
C SER A 90 9.23 10.06 22.31
N VAL A 91 9.36 8.76 22.57
CA VAL A 91 8.59 7.72 21.86
C VAL A 91 7.89 6.80 22.85
N TRP A 92 6.63 6.49 22.56
CA TRP A 92 5.82 5.52 23.28
C TRP A 92 5.40 4.40 22.36
N VAL A 93 5.36 3.19 22.93
CA VAL A 93 4.99 1.97 22.23
C VAL A 93 3.85 1.30 22.98
N GLY A 94 2.79 0.95 22.26
CA GLY A 94 1.69 0.17 22.81
C GLY A 94 2.02 -1.32 22.68
N CYS A 95 1.99 -2.04 23.79
CA CYS A 95 2.28 -3.47 23.84
C CYS A 95 1.09 -4.25 24.40
N ILE A 96 0.72 -5.35 23.75
CA ILE A 96 -0.32 -6.28 24.22
C ILE A 96 0.23 -7.70 24.10
N GLY A 97 0.27 -8.43 25.22
CA GLY A 97 0.85 -9.79 25.26
C GLY A 97 2.32 -9.83 24.83
N GLY A 98 3.12 -8.81 25.19
CA GLY A 98 4.52 -8.71 24.79
C GLY A 98 4.74 -8.31 23.32
N LYS A 99 3.68 -8.14 22.52
CA LYS A 99 3.77 -7.73 21.11
C LYS A 99 3.48 -6.25 20.95
N VAL A 100 4.29 -5.56 20.15
CA VAL A 100 4.04 -4.17 19.77
C VAL A 100 2.83 -4.08 18.83
N VAL A 101 1.84 -3.27 19.21
CA VAL A 101 0.59 -3.05 18.48
C VAL A 101 0.47 -1.64 17.89
N GLY A 102 1.31 -0.71 18.32
CA GLY A 102 1.36 0.65 17.80
C GLY A 102 2.47 1.47 18.45
N SER A 103 2.71 2.65 17.91
CA SER A 103 3.68 3.61 18.45
C SER A 103 3.25 5.03 18.18
N VAL A 104 3.74 5.94 19.02
CA VAL A 104 3.62 7.38 18.86
C VAL A 104 4.93 8.04 19.26
N ALA A 105 5.42 8.95 18.44
CA ALA A 105 6.58 9.78 18.74
C ALA A 105 6.19 11.26 18.72
N ILE A 106 6.71 12.02 19.69
CA ILE A 106 6.72 13.47 19.65
C ILE A 106 8.16 13.99 19.51
N GLU A 107 8.32 15.11 18.84
CA GLU A 107 9.60 15.79 18.64
C GLU A 107 9.42 17.29 18.83
N ALA A 108 10.31 17.90 19.62
CA ALA A 108 10.34 19.34 19.81
C ALA A 108 10.60 20.08 18.49
N ASP A 109 9.95 21.24 18.29
CA ASP A 109 10.25 22.08 17.13
C ASP A 109 11.60 22.79 17.30
N ASN A 110 12.64 22.22 16.71
CA ASN A 110 13.98 22.78 16.73
C ASN A 110 14.20 23.91 15.70
N ARG A 111 13.19 24.24 14.87
CA ARG A 111 13.32 25.30 13.84
C ARG A 111 13.24 26.69 14.44
N THR A 112 12.46 26.84 15.49
CA THR A 112 12.47 28.05 16.30
C THR A 112 13.70 27.99 17.20
N HIS A 113 14.75 28.77 16.93
CA HIS A 113 15.95 28.93 17.79
C HIS A 113 15.65 29.49 19.20
N SER A 114 14.42 29.32 19.71
CA SER A 114 13.99 29.70 21.04
C SER A 114 14.60 28.74 22.07
N PRO A 115 15.08 29.25 23.22
CA PRO A 115 15.63 28.43 24.30
C PRO A 115 14.60 27.50 24.97
N SER A 116 13.31 27.68 24.68
CA SER A 116 12.25 26.73 25.04
C SER A 116 11.34 26.52 23.83
N PRO A 117 11.38 25.33 23.17
CA PRO A 117 10.42 25.02 22.13
C PRO A 117 9.06 24.89 22.80
N ARG A 118 8.21 25.90 22.62
CA ARG A 118 6.80 25.88 23.08
C ARG A 118 5.92 24.98 22.22
N VAL A 119 6.51 24.35 21.20
CA VAL A 119 5.84 23.59 20.17
C VAL A 119 6.49 22.22 20.02
N CYS A 120 5.69 21.18 19.86
CA CYS A 120 6.16 19.86 19.42
C CYS A 120 5.28 19.27 18.31
N TRP A 121 5.82 18.27 17.62
CA TRP A 121 5.22 17.62 16.46
C TRP A 121 5.05 16.12 16.71
N PHE A 122 3.93 15.56 16.28
CA PHE A 122 3.77 14.12 16.12
C PHE A 122 4.45 13.65 14.84
N CYS A 123 5.58 12.96 14.97
CA CYS A 123 6.41 12.57 13.81
C CYS A 123 6.15 11.13 13.33
N SER A 124 5.71 10.25 14.22
CA SER A 124 5.46 8.84 13.87
C SER A 124 4.32 8.29 14.70
N PHE A 125 3.11 8.33 14.13
CA PHE A 125 1.91 7.78 14.74
C PHE A 125 1.43 6.58 13.94
N TYR A 126 1.47 5.39 14.54
CA TYR A 126 1.12 4.15 13.88
C TYR A 126 0.35 3.22 14.81
N VAL A 127 -0.70 2.60 14.28
CA VAL A 127 -1.43 1.52 14.94
C VAL A 127 -1.63 0.39 13.95
N ASN A 128 -1.26 -0.83 14.37
CA ASN A 128 -1.46 -2.05 13.62
C ASN A 128 -2.95 -2.19 13.24
N VAL A 129 -3.22 -2.54 11.98
CA VAL A 129 -4.59 -2.63 11.44
C VAL A 129 -5.50 -3.51 12.30
N SER A 130 -4.98 -4.61 12.82
CA SER A 130 -5.74 -5.56 13.66
C SER A 130 -6.16 -4.99 15.01
N TRP A 131 -5.55 -3.87 15.43
CA TRP A 131 -5.78 -3.20 16.72
C TRP A 131 -6.40 -1.80 16.55
N ARG A 132 -6.79 -1.43 15.33
CA ARG A 132 -7.50 -0.18 15.06
C ARG A 132 -8.92 -0.26 15.60
N ARG A 133 -9.49 0.89 15.96
CA ARG A 133 -10.85 1.03 16.55
C ARG A 133 -11.05 0.33 17.91
N LEU A 134 -9.98 -0.20 18.52
CA LEU A 134 -9.98 -0.75 19.88
C LEU A 134 -9.45 0.25 20.92
N GLY A 135 -9.42 1.55 20.60
CA GLY A 135 -8.92 2.59 21.52
C GLY A 135 -7.40 2.70 21.66
N VAL A 136 -6.60 1.78 21.08
CA VAL A 136 -5.12 1.80 21.19
C VAL A 136 -4.51 3.12 20.72
N GLY A 137 -4.95 3.62 19.56
CA GLY A 137 -4.46 4.91 19.04
C GLY A 137 -4.82 6.09 19.94
N GLN A 138 -6.04 6.10 20.49
CA GLN A 138 -6.48 7.15 21.40
C GLN A 138 -5.63 7.16 22.69
N LEU A 139 -5.38 5.99 23.27
CA LEU A 139 -4.56 5.86 24.47
C LEU A 139 -3.11 6.32 24.23
N LEU A 140 -2.52 5.93 23.10
CA LEU A 140 -1.18 6.38 22.70
C LEU A 140 -1.13 7.90 22.54
N ALA A 141 -2.06 8.49 21.79
CA ALA A 141 -2.14 9.92 21.58
C ALA A 141 -2.31 10.68 22.92
N GLN A 142 -3.22 10.23 23.79
CA GLN A 142 -3.42 10.84 25.11
C GLN A 142 -2.17 10.76 25.99
N THR A 143 -1.44 9.64 25.93
CA THR A 143 -0.21 9.46 26.70
C THR A 143 0.87 10.44 26.24
N ALA A 144 1.05 10.56 24.92
CA ALA A 144 1.99 11.49 24.32
C ALA A 144 1.62 12.95 24.59
N LEU A 145 0.33 13.32 24.48
CA LEU A 145 -0.15 14.67 24.80
C LEU A 145 0.03 15.02 26.28
N ARG A 146 -0.24 14.09 27.19
CA ARG A 146 -0.02 14.28 28.62
C ARG A 146 1.46 14.53 28.90
N HIS A 147 2.34 13.75 28.28
CA HIS A 147 3.77 14.00 28.40
C HIS A 147 4.15 15.37 27.82
N ALA A 148 3.63 15.74 26.64
CA ALA A 148 3.93 17.02 26.05
C ALA A 148 3.55 18.19 26.97
N ARG A 149 2.35 18.13 27.55
CA ARG A 149 1.90 19.12 28.54
C ARG A 149 2.79 19.17 29.78
N ASN A 150 3.17 18.00 30.31
CA ASN A 150 4.05 17.91 31.49
C ASN A 150 5.46 18.45 31.21
N SER A 151 5.90 18.36 29.96
CA SER A 151 7.19 18.91 29.49
C SER A 151 7.13 20.40 29.14
N GLY A 152 5.97 21.06 29.31
CA GLY A 152 5.81 22.50 29.09
C GLY A 152 5.53 22.93 27.65
N TYR A 153 5.23 21.99 26.74
CA TYR A 153 4.79 22.33 25.39
C TYR A 153 3.37 22.96 25.45
N ILE A 154 3.19 24.03 24.68
CA ILE A 154 1.93 24.79 24.57
C ILE A 154 1.10 24.22 23.42
N ASP A 155 1.75 24.00 22.27
CA ASP A 155 1.10 23.51 21.06
C ASP A 155 1.70 22.18 20.60
N VAL A 156 0.82 21.29 20.15
CA VAL A 156 1.19 19.99 19.57
C VAL A 156 0.60 19.88 18.18
N TYR A 157 1.45 19.81 17.17
CA TYR A 157 1.03 19.68 15.77
C TYR A 157 1.10 18.22 15.32
N LEU A 158 0.19 17.83 14.43
CA LEU A 158 0.22 16.55 13.76
C LEU A 158 0.21 16.81 12.26
N ASP A 159 1.29 16.43 11.59
CA ASP A 159 1.31 16.46 10.14
C ASP A 159 0.62 15.21 9.59
N THR A 160 -0.48 15.40 8.88
CA THR A 160 -1.20 14.31 8.23
C THR A 160 -1.16 14.53 6.74
N PHE A 161 -0.65 13.55 5.98
CA PHE A 161 -0.78 13.57 4.53
C PHE A 161 -2.27 13.50 4.15
N HIS A 162 -2.73 14.49 3.37
CA HIS A 162 -4.13 14.69 2.97
C HIS A 162 -4.80 13.47 2.29
N THR A 163 -4.02 12.45 1.91
CA THR A 163 -4.52 11.24 1.24
C THR A 163 -5.10 10.19 2.18
N ARG A 164 -5.00 10.34 3.51
CA ARG A 164 -5.49 9.33 4.49
C ARG A 164 -6.80 9.74 5.17
N ARG A 165 -7.92 9.13 4.74
CA ARG A 165 -9.28 9.39 5.26
C ARG A 165 -9.52 9.01 6.74
N ASP A 166 -8.66 8.17 7.34
CA ASP A 166 -8.86 7.68 8.71
C ASP A 166 -8.29 8.60 9.80
N ALA A 167 -7.33 9.46 9.45
CA ALA A 167 -6.66 10.36 10.41
C ALA A 167 -7.56 11.46 11.00
N PRO A 168 -8.50 12.08 10.26
CA PRO A 168 -9.36 13.15 10.77
C PRO A 168 -10.24 12.71 11.94
N ASN A 169 -10.72 11.47 11.92
CA ASN A 169 -11.60 10.93 12.96
C ASN A 169 -10.90 10.83 14.33
N LEU A 170 -9.58 10.59 14.34
CA LEU A 170 -8.82 10.52 15.58
C LEU A 170 -8.60 11.90 16.20
N VAL A 171 -8.47 12.93 15.37
CA VAL A 171 -8.33 14.33 15.82
C VAL A 171 -9.63 14.82 16.47
N GLN A 172 -10.79 14.45 15.93
CA GLN A 172 -12.10 14.85 16.48
C GLN A 172 -12.42 14.24 17.85
N ILE A 173 -11.84 13.08 18.19
CA ILE A 173 -12.11 12.37 19.44
C ILE A 173 -11.21 12.89 20.59
N LEU A 174 -10.17 13.65 20.29
CA LEU A 174 -9.29 14.22 21.31
C LEU A 174 -9.95 15.46 21.94
N PRO A 175 -9.84 15.63 23.27
CA PRO A 175 -10.51 16.72 23.98
C PRO A 175 -10.06 18.09 23.46
N SER A 176 -11.05 18.94 23.18
CA SER A 176 -10.97 20.28 22.57
C SER A 176 -10.17 21.32 23.37
N THR A 177 -9.60 20.95 24.52
CA THR A 177 -8.74 21.81 25.36
C THR A 177 -7.27 21.82 24.93
N THR A 178 -6.91 21.03 23.93
CA THR A 178 -5.62 21.08 23.26
C THR A 178 -5.86 21.73 21.91
N SER A 179 -5.17 22.82 21.58
CA SER A 179 -5.20 23.48 20.26
C SER A 179 -4.56 22.56 19.19
N LEU A 180 -5.12 21.38 19.01
CA LEU A 180 -4.71 20.32 18.10
C LEU A 180 -5.44 20.53 16.77
N LEU A 181 -5.32 21.73 16.22
CA LEU A 181 -5.98 22.14 14.98
C LEU A 181 -5.04 23.06 14.20
N CYS A 182 -4.07 22.42 13.55
CA CYS A 182 -3.52 22.91 12.29
C CYS A 182 -3.21 21.68 11.45
N LEU A 183 -4.28 21.08 10.88
CA LEU A 183 -4.18 20.56 9.52
C LEU A 183 -3.55 21.69 8.71
N HIS A 184 -2.45 21.44 8.01
CA HIS A 184 -1.63 22.46 7.35
C HIS A 184 -2.37 23.11 6.16
N GLU A 185 -3.48 23.80 6.44
CA GLU A 185 -4.08 24.80 5.59
C GLU A 185 -3.63 26.14 6.17
N ARG A 186 -2.61 26.74 5.56
CA ARG A 186 -2.07 28.03 5.94
C ARG A 186 -3.11 29.12 5.64
N ILE A 187 -4.14 29.26 6.47
CA ILE A 187 -5.05 30.41 6.48
C ILE A 187 -4.38 31.51 7.32
N LYS A 188 -3.82 32.52 6.63
CA LYS A 188 -3.64 33.85 7.24
C LYS A 188 -5.04 34.40 7.54
N ASN A 189 -5.41 34.52 8.81
CA ASN A 189 -6.43 35.44 9.35
C ASN A 189 -6.35 35.39 10.89
N SER A 190 -5.77 36.40 11.53
CA SER A 190 -6.42 37.62 12.05
C SER A 190 -7.01 37.43 13.45
N SER A 191 -6.37 38.11 14.41
CA SER A 191 -6.90 38.65 15.68
C SER A 191 -7.60 37.70 16.67
N TRP A 192 -6.92 37.40 17.77
CA TRP A 192 -7.57 37.19 19.07
C TRP A 192 -7.32 38.43 19.93
N THR A 193 -8.35 39.25 20.08
CA THR A 193 -8.49 40.26 21.13
C THR A 193 -8.81 39.56 22.45
N THR A 194 -8.01 39.83 23.47
CA THR A 194 -8.24 39.45 24.86
C THR A 194 -9.25 40.39 25.53
N PRO A 195 -10.13 39.92 26.43
CA PRO A 195 -10.60 40.74 27.55
C PRO A 195 -9.50 40.92 28.59
#